data_AF-A0A8T3DNK6-F1
#
_entry.id   AF-A0A8T3DNK6-F1
#
_cell.length_a   1.000
_cell.length_b   1.000
_cell.length_c   1.000
_cell.angle_alpha   90.00
_cell.angle_beta   90.00
_cell.angle_gamma   90.00
#
_symmetry.space_group_name_H-M   'P 1'
#
loop_
_entity.id
_entity.type
_entity.pdbx_description
1 polymer ?
#
loop_
_entity_poly.entity_id
_entity_poly.type
_entity_poly.pdbx_seq_one_letter_code
_entity_poly.pdbx_strand_id
1 'polypeptide(L)'
;MTVFCVLSFKDSLEKSSYSDWLINNSIAELVASTGLPVNISDAYQDPRFDAEADQFSGFHIRSVLCVPIWNSNHQIIGVAQVLNRLDGKPFDDADQRLFEAFVIFCGLGINNTIMYDQVKKSWAKQSVALDAANIPLVCELGIDKLSFDDFSLDVDAMITAALRMFMELGMVQKFKIDYETLCRWLLTVRKNYRMVLYHNWRHAFNVCQCMFGMLTTAGFQETLTETEILALIVGCICHDLDHRGTNNAFQAKTGSALSLLYGTSATLEHHHFNHAVMILQSEGHNIFSNLSSQEYSDLMQLLKQSILATDLTLYFENRNAFFELVSKGEYNWNVKTHRDLCRSMLMTACDLGAVTKPWEISRKVAELVTSEFFEQGDRERSELKLTPSAIFDRNRKDELPGLQLEWIDGICSPLYETLVKLNPKLQPMVDLIQENRAKWEELNRERQRCQESMEPISNGDKNATATVAGSGDSNGGATCSKAPLPENTS
;
A
#
# COMPACT_ATOMS: atom_id res chain seq x y z
N MET A 1 38.06 -2.42 3.46
CA MET A 1 37.37 -3.66 3.07
C MET A 1 36.08 -3.68 3.89
N THR A 2 34.95 -3.37 3.27
CA THR A 2 33.64 -3.48 3.93
C THR A 2 33.26 -4.95 3.84
N VAL A 3 33.34 -5.69 4.94
CA VAL A 3 32.86 -7.08 4.97
C VAL A 3 31.34 -7.02 5.08
N PHE A 4 30.66 -7.47 4.04
CA PHE A 4 29.21 -7.62 4.01
C PHE A 4 28.90 -9.06 4.42
N CYS A 5 28.43 -9.27 5.65
CA CYS A 5 28.03 -10.60 6.12
C CYS A 5 26.50 -10.66 6.18
N VAL A 6 25.90 -11.56 5.40
CA VAL A 6 24.47 -11.90 5.48
C VAL A 6 24.38 -13.29 6.08
N LEU A 7 23.90 -13.37 7.33
CA LEU A 7 23.70 -14.65 8.02
C LEU A 7 22.24 -15.10 7.87
N SER A 8 22.01 -16.20 7.16
CA SER A 8 20.72 -16.88 7.05
C SER A 8 20.61 -17.96 8.13
N PHE A 9 19.57 -17.90 8.96
CA PHE A 9 19.40 -18.83 10.08
C PHE A 9 18.93 -20.23 9.68
N LYS A 10 18.40 -20.44 8.45
CA LYS A 10 17.77 -21.71 8.07
C LYS A 10 18.74 -22.81 7.61
N ASP A 11 19.96 -22.48 7.23
CA ASP A 11 20.95 -23.46 6.74
C ASP A 11 22.10 -23.74 7.72
N SER A 12 22.09 -23.12 8.91
CA SER A 12 23.30 -23.00 9.74
C SER A 12 23.36 -23.92 10.96
N LEU A 13 22.34 -24.75 11.21
CA LEU A 13 22.31 -25.64 12.39
C LEU A 13 22.83 -27.06 12.11
N GLU A 14 23.05 -27.44 10.86
CA GLU A 14 23.58 -28.76 10.52
C GLU A 14 24.87 -28.65 9.69
N LYS A 15 26.00 -28.83 10.40
CA LYS A 15 27.35 -29.09 9.88
C LYS A 15 28.06 -27.91 9.17
N SER A 16 28.76 -27.09 9.95
CA SER A 16 30.07 -26.56 9.51
C SER A 16 31.06 -26.62 10.67
N SER A 17 32.30 -27.00 10.35
CA SER A 17 33.41 -27.08 11.30
C SER A 17 33.77 -25.68 11.83
N TYR A 18 34.40 -25.67 13.00
CA TYR A 18 34.87 -24.55 13.83
C TYR A 18 35.71 -23.43 13.14
N SER A 19 35.77 -23.37 11.80
CA SER A 19 36.69 -22.54 11.01
C SER A 19 36.02 -21.37 10.26
N ASP A 20 34.70 -21.23 10.27
CA ASP A 20 33.99 -20.18 9.51
C ASP A 20 33.62 -18.91 10.33
N TRP A 21 33.98 -18.86 11.62
CA TRP A 21 33.57 -17.79 12.55
C TRP A 21 34.73 -16.83 12.84
N LEU A 22 35.00 -15.89 11.92
CA LEU A 22 36.11 -14.94 12.01
C LEU A 22 35.70 -13.49 12.34
N ILE A 23 34.43 -13.23 12.64
CA ILE A 23 33.93 -11.89 12.97
C ILE A 23 33.09 -11.98 14.25
N ASN A 24 33.23 -10.98 15.11
CA ASN A 24 32.47 -10.86 16.35
C ASN A 24 30.95 -10.90 16.09
N ASN A 25 30.30 -11.95 16.58
CA ASN A 25 28.87 -12.22 16.39
C ASN A 25 27.99 -11.69 17.54
N SER A 26 28.55 -11.15 18.64
CA SER A 26 27.75 -10.73 19.80
C SER A 26 26.70 -9.67 19.43
N ILE A 27 27.08 -8.75 18.54
CA ILE A 27 26.18 -7.71 18.03
C ILE A 27 25.13 -8.31 17.08
N ALA A 28 25.54 -9.24 16.22
CA ALA A 28 24.62 -9.93 15.30
C ALA A 28 23.55 -10.71 16.07
N GLU A 29 23.94 -11.44 17.12
CA GLU A 29 23.02 -12.18 18.01
C GLU A 29 22.10 -11.25 18.80
N LEU A 30 22.61 -10.13 19.29
CA LEU A 30 21.80 -9.11 19.97
C LEU A 30 20.75 -8.53 19.03
N VAL A 31 21.13 -8.16 17.81
CA VAL A 31 20.18 -7.62 16.81
C VAL A 31 19.17 -8.69 16.40
N ALA A 32 19.60 -9.94 16.21
CA ALA A 32 18.72 -11.05 15.87
C ALA A 32 17.69 -11.35 16.97
N SER A 33 18.07 -11.22 18.25
CA SER A 33 17.19 -11.50 19.38
C SER A 33 16.26 -10.34 19.73
N THR A 34 16.70 -9.10 19.55
CA THR A 34 15.92 -7.90 19.90
C THR A 34 15.11 -7.35 18.74
N GLY A 35 15.53 -7.56 17.50
CA GLY A 35 14.95 -6.90 16.32
C GLY A 35 15.23 -5.40 16.27
N LEU A 36 16.16 -4.88 17.06
CA LEU A 36 16.51 -3.46 17.08
C LEU A 36 17.86 -3.24 16.39
N PRO A 37 18.00 -2.20 15.56
CA PRO A 37 19.29 -1.84 14.97
C PRO A 37 20.28 -1.41 16.06
N VAL A 38 21.55 -1.74 15.85
CA VAL A 38 22.65 -1.38 16.75
C VAL A 38 23.70 -0.62 15.94
N ASN A 39 23.95 0.64 16.33
CA ASN A 39 25.01 1.49 15.82
C ASN A 39 26.02 1.79 16.94
N ILE A 40 27.27 1.39 16.72
CA ILE A 40 28.38 1.51 17.66
C ILE A 40 29.45 2.38 17.02
N SER A 41 29.75 3.51 17.67
CA SER A 41 30.74 4.48 17.23
C SER A 41 32.17 4.10 17.61
N ASP A 42 32.35 3.41 18.73
CA ASP A 42 33.62 2.83 19.19
C ASP A 42 33.37 1.44 19.78
N ALA A 43 33.79 0.40 19.04
CA ALA A 43 33.53 -0.99 19.40
C ALA A 43 34.18 -1.40 20.74
N TYR A 44 35.37 -0.89 21.04
CA TYR A 44 36.12 -1.32 22.24
C TYR A 44 35.65 -0.61 23.52
N GLN A 45 34.79 0.41 23.40
CA GLN A 45 34.12 1.06 24.52
C GLN A 45 32.69 0.55 24.73
N ASP A 46 32.14 -0.22 23.79
CA ASP A 46 30.77 -0.71 23.89
C ASP A 46 30.72 -2.08 24.60
N PRO A 47 30.03 -2.21 25.75
CA PRO A 47 29.99 -3.44 26.52
C PRO A 47 29.28 -4.59 25.81
N ARG A 48 28.53 -4.30 24.73
CA ARG A 48 27.84 -5.32 23.93
C ARG A 48 28.77 -5.99 22.92
N PHE A 49 29.94 -5.40 22.65
CA PHE A 49 30.93 -5.89 21.70
C PHE A 49 31.96 -6.79 22.41
N ASP A 50 32.06 -8.04 21.96
CA ASP A 50 33.12 -8.96 22.41
C ASP A 50 34.51 -8.61 21.83
N ALA A 51 35.27 -7.80 22.56
CA ALA A 51 36.61 -7.40 22.14
C ALA A 51 37.64 -8.55 22.13
N GLU A 52 37.38 -9.67 22.81
CA GLU A 52 38.29 -10.83 22.81
C GLU A 52 38.19 -11.61 21.50
N ALA A 53 36.98 -11.73 20.95
CA ALA A 53 36.75 -12.38 19.65
C ALA A 53 37.44 -11.64 18.47
N ASP A 54 37.60 -10.32 18.56
CA ASP A 54 38.26 -9.50 17.51
C ASP A 54 39.77 -9.72 17.44
N GLN A 55 40.42 -10.10 18.55
CA GLN A 55 41.88 -10.26 18.63
C GLN A 55 42.41 -11.42 17.76
N PHE A 56 41.57 -12.40 17.44
CA PHE A 56 41.94 -13.57 16.65
C PHE A 56 41.81 -13.34 15.13
N SER A 57 41.07 -12.30 14.70
CA SER A 57 40.75 -12.06 13.29
C SER A 57 41.83 -11.28 12.52
N GLY A 58 42.69 -10.54 13.25
CA GLY A 58 43.67 -9.61 12.66
C GLY A 58 43.03 -8.36 12.01
N PHE A 59 41.71 -8.18 12.14
CA PHE A 59 40.96 -7.04 11.62
C PHE A 59 40.45 -6.18 12.76
N HIS A 60 40.94 -4.95 12.91
CA HIS A 60 40.52 -4.07 14.01
C HIS A 60 39.17 -3.41 13.71
N ILE A 61 38.13 -3.78 14.45
CA ILE A 61 36.78 -3.20 14.32
C ILE A 61 36.71 -1.91 15.15
N ARG A 62 36.56 -0.75 14.49
CA ARG A 62 36.39 0.56 15.12
C ARG A 62 34.91 0.89 15.34
N SER A 63 34.10 0.70 14.30
CA SER A 63 32.66 1.01 14.33
C SER A 63 31.86 -0.11 13.69
N VAL A 64 30.64 -0.31 14.20
CA VAL A 64 29.72 -1.38 13.78
C VAL A 64 28.34 -0.78 13.57
N LEU A 65 27.74 -1.07 12.42
CA LEU A 65 26.32 -0.85 12.21
C LEU A 65 25.69 -2.19 11.80
N CYS A 66 24.75 -2.65 12.61
CA CYS A 66 24.06 -3.92 12.41
C CYS A 66 22.56 -3.72 12.48
N VAL A 67 21.83 -4.25 11.48
CA VAL A 67 20.38 -4.09 11.36
C VAL A 67 19.72 -5.43 11.05
N PRO A 68 18.50 -5.67 11.57
CA PRO A 68 17.77 -6.91 11.34
C PRO A 68 17.20 -7.00 9.92
N ILE A 69 17.18 -8.21 9.35
CA ILE A 69 16.53 -8.51 8.08
C ILE A 69 15.17 -9.16 8.38
N TRP A 70 14.09 -8.47 8.02
CA TRP A 70 12.72 -8.94 8.21
C TRP A 70 12.15 -9.55 6.94
N ASN A 71 11.34 -10.60 7.08
CA ASN A 71 10.49 -11.09 5.99
C ASN A 71 9.12 -10.37 5.96
N SER A 72 8.29 -10.73 4.97
CA SER A 72 6.92 -10.19 4.83
C SER A 72 5.99 -10.54 6.01
N ASN A 73 6.31 -11.58 6.78
CA ASN A 73 5.55 -12.02 7.96
C ASN A 73 6.02 -11.40 9.28
N HIS A 74 6.85 -10.35 9.23
CA HIS A 74 7.43 -9.71 10.42
C HIS A 74 8.27 -10.66 11.29
N GLN A 75 8.94 -11.62 10.65
CA GLN A 75 9.91 -12.49 11.32
C GLN A 75 11.33 -12.10 10.90
N ILE A 76 12.25 -12.11 11.85
CA ILE A 76 13.68 -11.91 11.59
C ILE A 76 14.22 -13.17 10.91
N ILE A 77 14.72 -13.02 9.69
CA ILE A 77 15.30 -14.12 8.90
C ILE A 77 16.82 -14.09 8.84
N GLY A 78 17.42 -12.98 9.27
CA GLY A 78 18.85 -12.77 9.31
C GLY A 78 19.19 -11.39 9.86
N VAL A 79 20.48 -11.07 9.87
CA VAL A 79 20.99 -9.73 10.19
C VAL A 79 21.99 -9.32 9.12
N ALA A 80 22.09 -8.01 8.87
CA ALA A 80 23.11 -7.43 8.02
C ALA A 80 24.01 -6.54 8.86
N GLN A 81 25.32 -6.69 8.69
CA GLN A 81 26.33 -5.95 9.43
C GLN A 81 27.31 -5.28 8.47
N VAL A 82 27.59 -4.01 8.73
CA VAL A 82 28.68 -3.28 8.09
C VAL A 82 29.65 -2.79 9.16
N LEU A 83 30.94 -2.93 8.85
CA LEU A 83 32.05 -2.62 9.76
C LEU A 83 32.89 -1.50 9.15
N ASN A 84 33.38 -0.60 10.01
CA ASN A 84 34.40 0.39 9.67
C ASN A 84 34.10 1.24 8.44
N ARG A 85 33.49 2.42 8.65
CA ARG A 85 33.35 3.41 7.59
C ARG A 85 34.72 3.75 6.96
N LEU A 86 34.74 3.89 5.64
CA LEU A 86 36.00 4.03 4.87
C LEU A 86 36.71 5.37 5.13
N ASP A 87 35.97 6.41 5.46
CA ASP A 87 36.51 7.74 5.81
C ASP A 87 36.99 7.82 7.28
N GLY A 88 36.92 6.71 8.02
CA GLY A 88 37.38 6.60 9.40
C GLY A 88 36.43 7.19 10.44
N LYS A 89 35.29 7.76 10.06
CA LYS A 89 34.30 8.32 10.99
C LYS A 89 33.29 7.24 11.44
N PRO A 90 32.61 7.42 12.59
CA PRO A 90 31.46 6.60 12.97
C PRO A 90 30.30 6.69 11.97
N PHE A 91 29.40 5.71 11.99
CA PHE A 91 28.14 5.78 11.26
C PHE A 91 27.19 6.76 11.93
N ASP A 92 26.57 7.64 11.17
CA ASP A 92 25.55 8.57 11.68
C ASP A 92 24.12 8.03 11.50
N ASP A 93 23.13 8.79 11.97
CA ASP A 93 21.72 8.39 11.87
C ASP A 93 21.25 8.28 10.41
N ALA A 94 21.86 9.02 9.48
CA ALA A 94 21.53 8.94 8.07
C ALA A 94 22.08 7.64 7.46
N ASP A 95 23.31 7.26 7.81
CA ASP A 95 23.91 5.98 7.43
C ASP A 95 23.04 4.80 7.91
N GLN A 96 22.60 4.83 9.17
CA GLN A 96 21.74 3.79 9.73
C GLN A 96 20.43 3.67 8.95
N ARG A 97 19.72 4.78 8.73
CA ARG A 97 18.43 4.75 8.01
C ARG A 97 18.57 4.31 6.56
N LEU A 98 19.65 4.71 5.88
CA LEU A 98 19.95 4.26 4.52
C LEU A 98 20.22 2.76 4.48
N PHE A 99 20.96 2.25 5.47
CA PHE A 99 21.26 0.82 5.56
C PHE A 99 20.01 -0.01 5.88
N GLU A 100 19.13 0.48 6.76
CA GLU A 100 17.81 -0.11 6.99
C GLU A 100 16.98 -0.16 5.69
N ALA A 101 17.00 0.90 4.88
CA ALA A 101 16.31 0.93 3.58
C ALA A 101 16.87 -0.12 2.61
N PHE A 102 18.19 -0.25 2.55
CA PHE A 102 18.85 -1.27 1.74
C PHE A 102 18.44 -2.69 2.17
N VAL A 103 18.38 -2.93 3.48
CA VAL A 103 18.08 -4.24 4.05
C VAL A 103 16.62 -4.66 3.83
N ILE A 104 15.69 -3.72 3.61
CA ILE A 104 14.34 -4.05 3.14
C ILE A 104 14.42 -4.86 1.84
N PHE A 105 15.22 -4.46 0.85
CA PHE A 105 15.38 -5.19 -0.41
C PHE A 105 16.08 -6.52 -0.24
N CYS A 106 17.06 -6.61 0.67
CA CYS A 106 17.67 -7.89 1.02
C CYS A 106 16.62 -8.85 1.59
N GLY A 107 15.79 -8.39 2.52
CA GLY A 107 14.73 -9.19 3.13
C GLY A 107 13.72 -9.68 2.11
N LEU A 108 13.28 -8.80 1.20
CA LEU A 108 12.36 -9.17 0.13
C LEU A 108 13.01 -10.16 -0.88
N GLY A 109 14.27 -9.92 -1.28
CA GLY A 109 14.98 -10.80 -2.22
C GLY A 109 15.28 -12.19 -1.65
N ILE A 110 15.71 -12.26 -0.39
CA ILE A 110 15.88 -13.52 0.34
C ILE A 110 14.53 -14.23 0.46
N ASN A 111 13.48 -13.51 0.85
CA ASN A 111 12.15 -14.09 0.95
C ASN A 111 11.71 -14.67 -0.39
N ASN A 112 11.85 -13.95 -1.51
CA ASN A 112 11.50 -14.43 -2.85
C ASN A 112 12.28 -15.68 -3.26
N THR A 113 13.56 -15.78 -2.91
CA THR A 113 14.37 -16.97 -3.17
C THR A 113 13.88 -18.17 -2.35
N ILE A 114 13.58 -17.95 -1.07
CA ILE A 114 12.98 -18.97 -0.20
C ILE A 114 11.58 -19.37 -0.71
N MET A 115 10.79 -18.40 -1.16
CA MET A 115 9.46 -18.62 -1.74
C MET A 115 9.56 -19.47 -2.99
N TYR A 116 10.54 -19.19 -3.87
CA TYR A 116 10.79 -19.98 -5.07
C TYR A 116 11.05 -21.45 -4.72
N ASP A 117 11.93 -21.73 -3.77
CA ASP A 117 12.21 -23.09 -3.33
C ASP A 117 10.98 -23.78 -2.74
N GLN A 118 10.18 -23.06 -1.95
CA GLN A 118 8.93 -23.58 -1.41
C GLN A 118 7.91 -23.86 -2.51
N VAL A 119 7.71 -22.90 -3.43
CA VAL A 119 6.77 -23.02 -4.55
C VAL A 119 7.21 -24.19 -5.42
N LYS A 120 8.50 -24.31 -5.77
CA LYS A 120 9.05 -25.44 -6.54
C LYS A 120 8.82 -26.78 -5.84
N LYS A 121 8.96 -26.84 -4.51
CA LYS A 121 8.66 -28.05 -3.71
C LYS A 121 7.15 -28.35 -3.62
N SER A 122 6.29 -27.33 -3.54
CA SER A 122 4.82 -27.49 -3.47
C SER A 122 4.16 -27.62 -4.86
N TRP A 123 4.86 -27.24 -5.93
CA TRP A 123 4.38 -27.24 -7.32
C TRP A 123 3.99 -28.64 -7.77
N ALA A 124 4.70 -29.67 -7.32
CA ALA A 124 4.34 -31.07 -7.57
C ALA A 124 2.93 -31.45 -7.04
N LYS A 125 2.41 -30.73 -6.03
CA LYS A 125 1.06 -30.93 -5.49
C LYS A 125 0.01 -30.01 -6.13
N GLN A 126 0.40 -28.81 -6.54
CA GLN A 126 -0.52 -27.76 -7.01
C GLN A 126 -0.69 -27.74 -8.55
N SER A 127 0.31 -28.21 -9.31
CA SER A 127 0.24 -28.35 -10.78
C SER A 127 -0.87 -29.26 -11.27
N VAL A 128 -1.27 -30.27 -10.46
CA VAL A 128 -2.42 -31.14 -10.75
C VAL A 128 -3.75 -30.38 -10.64
N ALA A 129 -3.82 -29.34 -9.80
CA ALA A 129 -5.02 -28.53 -9.60
C ALA A 129 -5.14 -27.35 -10.58
N LEU A 130 -4.00 -26.81 -11.03
CA LEU A 130 -3.92 -25.74 -12.03
C LEU A 130 -3.53 -26.33 -13.38
N ASP A 131 -4.21 -27.37 -13.85
CA ASP A 131 -4.08 -27.79 -15.25
C ASP A 131 -4.84 -26.77 -16.12
N ALA A 132 -4.20 -26.25 -17.18
CA ALA A 132 -4.77 -25.23 -18.05
C ALA A 132 -6.13 -25.66 -18.65
N ALA A 133 -6.34 -26.98 -18.80
CA ALA A 133 -7.58 -27.58 -19.27
C ALA A 133 -8.74 -27.51 -18.25
N ASN A 134 -8.45 -27.35 -16.96
CA ASN A 134 -9.43 -27.40 -15.86
C ASN A 134 -9.72 -26.04 -15.22
N ILE A 135 -9.19 -24.94 -15.78
CA ILE A 135 -9.50 -23.59 -15.30
C ILE A 135 -10.97 -23.28 -15.63
N PRO A 136 -11.82 -22.88 -14.66
CA PRO A 136 -13.22 -22.55 -14.91
C PRO A 136 -13.39 -21.39 -15.90
N LEU A 137 -14.48 -21.37 -16.65
CA LEU A 137 -14.78 -20.31 -17.62
C LEU A 137 -15.06 -18.98 -16.91
N VAL A 138 -14.90 -17.88 -17.65
CA VAL A 138 -15.16 -16.50 -17.16
C VAL A 138 -16.54 -16.38 -16.53
N CYS A 139 -17.58 -16.90 -17.20
CA CYS A 139 -18.96 -16.83 -16.73
C CYS A 139 -19.23 -17.70 -15.49
N GLU A 140 -18.50 -18.80 -15.31
CA GLU A 140 -18.59 -19.67 -14.13
C GLU A 140 -17.99 -18.99 -12.90
N LEU A 141 -16.93 -18.21 -13.10
CA LEU A 141 -16.29 -17.39 -12.06
C LEU A 141 -17.02 -16.06 -11.83
N GLY A 142 -17.83 -15.60 -12.81
CA GLY A 142 -18.54 -14.33 -12.78
C GLY A 142 -17.64 -13.09 -12.88
N ILE A 143 -16.38 -13.26 -13.28
CA ILE A 143 -15.35 -12.20 -13.28
C ILE A 143 -15.52 -11.18 -14.42
N ASP A 144 -16.41 -11.42 -15.37
CA ASP A 144 -16.83 -10.46 -16.41
C ASP A 144 -17.80 -9.38 -15.89
N LYS A 145 -18.43 -9.62 -14.74
CA LYS A 145 -19.43 -8.69 -14.18
C LYS A 145 -18.73 -7.48 -13.53
N LEU A 146 -19.15 -6.28 -13.92
CA LEU A 146 -18.67 -5.05 -13.27
C LEU A 146 -19.07 -5.00 -11.77
N SER A 147 -20.22 -5.60 -11.43
CA SER A 147 -20.74 -5.74 -10.06
C SER A 147 -20.24 -6.99 -9.32
N PHE A 148 -19.17 -7.62 -9.80
CA PHE A 148 -18.60 -8.84 -9.22
C PHE A 148 -18.45 -8.78 -7.69
N ASP A 149 -18.89 -9.86 -7.03
CA ASP A 149 -18.76 -10.08 -5.58
C ASP A 149 -17.53 -10.91 -5.29
N ASP A 150 -16.54 -10.27 -4.70
CA ASP A 150 -15.26 -10.89 -4.42
C ASP A 150 -15.30 -11.83 -3.23
N PHE A 151 -16.22 -11.65 -2.28
CA PHE A 151 -16.39 -12.54 -1.13
C PHE A 151 -16.89 -13.93 -1.55
N SER A 152 -17.35 -14.09 -2.78
CA SER A 152 -17.72 -15.38 -3.36
C SER A 152 -16.53 -16.31 -3.61
N LEU A 153 -15.30 -15.77 -3.72
CA LEU A 153 -14.09 -16.55 -4.00
C LEU A 153 -13.18 -16.65 -2.77
N ASP A 154 -12.62 -17.85 -2.57
CA ASP A 154 -11.48 -18.05 -1.69
C ASP A 154 -10.16 -17.67 -2.38
N VAL A 155 -9.05 -17.78 -1.64
CA VAL A 155 -7.73 -17.33 -2.11
C VAL A 155 -7.22 -18.15 -3.31
N ASP A 156 -7.50 -19.45 -3.35
CA ASP A 156 -7.03 -20.32 -4.45
C ASP A 156 -7.88 -20.11 -5.71
N ALA A 157 -9.19 -19.88 -5.53
CA ALA A 157 -10.08 -19.49 -6.60
C ALA A 157 -9.71 -18.12 -7.20
N MET A 158 -9.26 -17.16 -6.40
CA MET A 158 -8.74 -15.86 -6.89
C MET A 158 -7.51 -16.01 -7.78
N ILE A 159 -6.57 -16.90 -7.42
CA ILE A 159 -5.39 -17.19 -8.27
C ILE A 159 -5.84 -17.80 -9.59
N THR A 160 -6.76 -18.76 -9.54
CA THR A 160 -7.32 -19.41 -10.73
C THR A 160 -8.06 -18.41 -11.62
N ALA A 161 -8.81 -17.49 -11.02
CA ALA A 161 -9.49 -16.41 -11.72
C ALA A 161 -8.51 -15.42 -12.35
N ALA A 162 -7.44 -15.02 -11.64
CA ALA A 162 -6.39 -14.18 -12.20
C ALA A 162 -5.72 -14.84 -13.40
N LEU A 163 -5.40 -16.12 -13.31
CA LEU A 163 -4.86 -16.89 -14.42
C LEU A 163 -5.84 -16.92 -15.62
N ARG A 164 -7.14 -17.12 -15.36
CA ARG A 164 -8.18 -17.02 -16.41
C ARG A 164 -8.20 -15.64 -17.06
N MET A 165 -8.05 -14.55 -16.30
CA MET A 165 -8.03 -13.19 -16.87
C MET A 165 -6.88 -13.01 -17.88
N PHE A 166 -5.67 -13.49 -17.59
CA PHE A 166 -4.56 -13.45 -18.55
C PHE A 166 -4.83 -14.26 -19.82
N MET A 167 -5.45 -15.43 -19.67
CA MET A 167 -5.77 -16.31 -20.80
C MET A 167 -6.88 -15.71 -21.67
N GLU A 168 -7.93 -15.18 -21.07
CA GLU A 168 -9.08 -14.61 -21.78
C GLU A 168 -8.71 -13.34 -22.55
N LEU A 169 -7.86 -12.49 -21.97
CA LEU A 169 -7.30 -11.33 -22.66
C LEU A 169 -6.32 -11.71 -23.79
N GLY A 170 -5.99 -13.00 -23.95
CA GLY A 170 -5.06 -13.48 -24.98
C GLY A 170 -3.59 -13.13 -24.70
N MET A 171 -3.26 -12.66 -23.50
CA MET A 171 -1.91 -12.21 -23.15
C MET A 171 -0.90 -13.36 -23.18
N VAL A 172 -1.34 -14.55 -22.74
CA VAL A 172 -0.49 -15.76 -22.71
C VAL A 172 -0.03 -16.11 -24.13
N GLN A 173 -0.95 -16.18 -25.09
CA GLN A 173 -0.64 -16.55 -26.47
C GLN A 173 0.12 -15.44 -27.21
N LYS A 174 -0.33 -14.18 -27.05
CA LYS A 174 0.26 -13.02 -27.75
C LYS A 174 1.72 -12.82 -27.38
N PHE A 175 2.03 -12.85 -26.08
CA PHE A 175 3.38 -12.59 -25.55
C PHE A 175 4.16 -13.87 -25.26
N LYS A 176 3.62 -15.03 -25.64
CA LYS A 176 4.22 -16.36 -25.44
C LYS A 176 4.63 -16.57 -23.98
N ILE A 177 3.76 -16.20 -23.05
CA ILE A 177 4.03 -16.36 -21.62
C ILE A 177 3.98 -17.85 -21.29
N ASP A 178 5.06 -18.38 -20.73
CA ASP A 178 5.08 -19.77 -20.28
C ASP A 178 4.09 -19.98 -19.12
N TYR A 179 3.28 -21.03 -19.20
CA TYR A 179 2.18 -21.28 -18.27
C TYR A 179 2.67 -21.52 -16.84
N GLU A 180 3.74 -22.30 -16.67
CA GLU A 180 4.31 -22.57 -15.35
C GLU A 180 4.92 -21.31 -14.75
N THR A 181 5.59 -20.51 -15.57
CA THR A 181 6.17 -19.22 -15.19
C THR A 181 5.09 -18.25 -14.74
N LEU A 182 3.96 -18.15 -15.46
CA LEU A 182 2.84 -17.30 -15.08
C LEU A 182 2.22 -17.72 -13.74
N CYS A 183 1.96 -19.02 -13.56
CA CYS A 183 1.39 -19.51 -12.31
C CYS A 183 2.35 -19.30 -11.13
N ARG A 184 3.65 -19.57 -11.32
CA ARG A 184 4.68 -19.33 -10.30
C ARG A 184 4.75 -17.86 -9.94
N TRP A 185 4.74 -16.97 -10.94
CA TRP A 185 4.71 -15.54 -10.76
C TRP A 185 3.47 -15.08 -9.96
N LEU A 186 2.26 -15.50 -10.35
CA LEU A 186 1.02 -15.17 -9.63
C LEU A 186 1.05 -15.62 -8.16
N LEU A 187 1.49 -16.85 -7.89
CA LEU A 187 1.61 -17.38 -6.54
C LEU A 187 2.62 -16.58 -5.70
N THR A 188 3.77 -16.21 -6.28
CA THR A 188 4.79 -15.42 -5.59
C THR A 188 4.32 -14.00 -5.34
N VAL A 189 3.65 -13.35 -6.30
CA VAL A 189 3.03 -12.03 -6.09
C VAL A 189 2.05 -12.08 -4.92
N ARG A 190 1.10 -13.03 -4.93
CA ARG A 190 0.12 -13.19 -3.85
C ARG A 190 0.75 -13.41 -2.48
N LYS A 191 1.85 -14.17 -2.40
CA LYS A 191 2.56 -14.38 -1.13
C LYS A 191 3.37 -13.17 -0.65
N ASN A 192 3.63 -12.19 -1.52
CA ASN A 192 4.30 -10.94 -1.18
C ASN A 192 3.33 -9.80 -0.83
N TYR A 193 2.03 -10.05 -0.86
CA TYR A 193 1.06 -9.21 -0.18
C TYR A 193 1.05 -9.49 1.33
N ARG A 194 1.09 -8.44 2.15
CA ARG A 194 1.02 -8.55 3.61
C ARG A 194 -0.40 -8.84 4.08
N MET A 195 -0.52 -9.39 5.29
CA MET A 195 -1.79 -9.57 5.97
C MET A 195 -2.22 -8.28 6.69
N VAL A 196 -2.45 -7.22 5.93
CA VAL A 196 -3.08 -5.98 6.41
C VAL A 196 -4.59 -6.00 6.14
N LEU A 197 -5.34 -5.12 6.79
CA LEU A 197 -6.80 -5.17 6.81
C LEU A 197 -7.42 -4.96 5.42
N TYR A 198 -6.93 -3.99 4.64
CA TYR A 198 -7.47 -3.64 3.33
C TYR A 198 -6.48 -3.89 2.19
N HIS A 199 -5.29 -3.27 2.21
CA HIS A 199 -4.32 -3.32 1.09
C HIS A 199 -3.56 -4.67 1.03
N ASN A 200 -4.30 -5.75 0.83
CA ASN A 200 -3.84 -7.13 0.77
C ASN A 200 -4.15 -7.76 -0.60
N TRP A 201 -3.87 -9.06 -0.76
CA TRP A 201 -4.07 -9.77 -2.03
C TRP A 201 -5.50 -9.66 -2.59
N ARG A 202 -6.53 -9.65 -1.73
CA ARG A 202 -7.92 -9.54 -2.17
C ARG A 202 -8.20 -8.19 -2.83
N HIS A 203 -7.66 -7.11 -2.29
CA HIS A 203 -7.74 -5.79 -2.92
C HIS A 203 -7.08 -5.80 -4.30
N ALA A 204 -5.82 -6.24 -4.41
CA ALA A 204 -5.12 -6.32 -5.69
C ALA A 204 -5.84 -7.17 -6.75
N PHE A 205 -6.40 -8.32 -6.33
CA PHE A 205 -7.24 -9.15 -7.19
C PHE A 205 -8.48 -8.40 -7.68
N ASN A 206 -9.16 -7.65 -6.81
CA ASN A 206 -10.34 -6.88 -7.17
C ASN A 206 -10.05 -5.73 -8.12
N VAL A 207 -8.92 -5.03 -7.95
CA VAL A 207 -8.45 -4.02 -8.90
C VAL A 207 -8.23 -4.65 -10.26
N CYS A 208 -7.57 -5.81 -10.31
CA CYS A 208 -7.38 -6.57 -11.55
C CYS A 208 -8.69 -7.04 -12.18
N GLN A 209 -9.63 -7.56 -11.38
CA GLN A 209 -10.94 -8.00 -11.86
C GLN A 209 -11.75 -6.83 -12.43
N CYS A 210 -11.74 -5.69 -11.75
CA CYS A 210 -12.40 -4.48 -12.22
C CYS A 210 -11.80 -4.03 -13.56
N MET A 211 -10.47 -4.00 -13.68
CA MET A 211 -9.77 -3.69 -14.93
C MET A 211 -10.13 -4.69 -16.03
N PHE A 212 -10.15 -5.99 -15.73
CA PHE A 212 -10.57 -7.02 -16.67
C PHE A 212 -12.00 -6.80 -17.18
N GLY A 213 -12.95 -6.49 -16.30
CA GLY A 213 -14.33 -6.16 -16.68
C GLY A 213 -14.42 -4.88 -17.53
N MET A 214 -13.61 -3.85 -17.24
CA MET A 214 -13.54 -2.65 -18.07
C MET A 214 -12.95 -2.95 -19.46
N LEU A 215 -11.88 -3.74 -19.54
CA LEU A 215 -11.25 -4.12 -20.80
C LEU A 215 -12.18 -4.96 -21.67
N THR A 216 -12.85 -5.95 -21.10
CA THR A 216 -13.69 -6.92 -21.82
C THR A 216 -15.12 -6.43 -21.97
N THR A 217 -15.88 -6.40 -20.88
CA THR A 217 -17.32 -6.07 -20.87
C THR A 217 -17.57 -4.64 -21.33
N ALA A 218 -16.80 -3.67 -20.84
CA ALA A 218 -16.91 -2.29 -21.34
C ALA A 218 -16.16 -2.07 -22.67
N GLY A 219 -15.22 -2.93 -23.05
CA GLY A 219 -14.57 -2.89 -24.37
C GLY A 219 -13.39 -1.92 -24.48
N PHE A 220 -12.76 -1.53 -23.37
CA PHE A 220 -11.53 -0.72 -23.42
C PHE A 220 -10.35 -1.41 -24.09
N GLN A 221 -10.40 -2.73 -24.28
CA GLN A 221 -9.40 -3.46 -25.06
C GLN A 221 -9.31 -3.00 -26.53
N GLU A 222 -10.35 -2.35 -27.06
CA GLU A 222 -10.34 -1.77 -28.42
C GLU A 222 -9.63 -0.40 -28.47
N THR A 223 -9.42 0.23 -27.32
CA THR A 223 -8.79 1.56 -27.18
C THR A 223 -7.29 1.46 -26.94
N LEU A 224 -6.84 0.40 -26.27
CA LEU A 224 -5.47 0.21 -25.82
C LEU A 224 -4.75 -0.83 -26.69
N THR A 225 -3.44 -0.67 -26.83
CA THR A 225 -2.58 -1.69 -27.46
C THR A 225 -2.42 -2.89 -26.54
N GLU A 226 -2.08 -4.06 -27.09
CA GLU A 226 -1.90 -5.28 -26.29
C GLU A 226 -0.79 -5.13 -25.25
N THR A 227 0.27 -4.36 -25.54
CA THR A 227 1.35 -4.07 -24.60
C THR A 227 0.87 -3.19 -23.43
N GLU A 228 0.02 -2.20 -23.71
CA GLU A 228 -0.62 -1.37 -22.68
C GLU A 228 -1.56 -2.22 -21.80
N ILE A 229 -2.30 -3.16 -22.40
CA ILE A 229 -3.18 -4.09 -21.67
C ILE A 229 -2.39 -5.02 -20.74
N LEU A 230 -1.30 -5.63 -21.25
CA LEU A 230 -0.45 -6.50 -20.43
C LEU A 230 0.15 -5.72 -19.25
N ALA A 231 0.70 -4.54 -19.51
CA ALA A 231 1.27 -3.68 -18.46
C ALA A 231 0.23 -3.25 -17.43
N LEU A 232 -1.00 -2.95 -17.86
CA LEU A 232 -2.10 -2.60 -16.96
C LEU A 232 -2.48 -3.74 -16.03
N ILE A 233 -2.75 -4.93 -16.55
CA ILE A 233 -3.19 -6.08 -15.74
C ILE A 233 -2.09 -6.52 -14.76
N VAL A 234 -0.83 -6.52 -15.22
CA VAL A 234 0.32 -6.77 -14.33
C VAL A 234 0.44 -5.66 -13.29
N GLY A 235 0.21 -4.40 -13.68
CA GLY A 235 0.16 -3.26 -12.77
C GLY A 235 -0.90 -3.44 -11.68
N CYS A 236 -2.14 -3.78 -12.04
CA CYS A 236 -3.24 -3.97 -11.09
C CYS A 236 -2.90 -5.03 -10.02
N ILE A 237 -2.33 -6.16 -10.44
CA ILE A 237 -1.95 -7.26 -9.55
C ILE A 237 -0.76 -6.92 -8.65
N CYS A 238 0.06 -5.92 -9.01
CA CYS A 238 1.29 -5.58 -8.31
C CYS A 238 1.27 -4.24 -7.58
N HIS A 239 0.25 -3.41 -7.78
CA HIS A 239 0.30 -1.99 -7.42
C HIS A 239 0.48 -1.71 -5.92
N ASP A 240 0.17 -2.69 -5.07
CA ASP A 240 0.19 -2.61 -3.59
C ASP A 240 1.11 -3.67 -2.95
N LEU A 241 2.04 -4.22 -3.72
CA LEU A 241 2.98 -5.25 -3.23
C LEU A 241 3.75 -4.78 -1.98
N ASP A 242 3.75 -5.57 -0.90
CA ASP A 242 4.38 -5.22 0.38
C ASP A 242 3.79 -3.96 1.07
N HIS A 243 2.54 -3.57 0.78
CA HIS A 243 1.88 -2.48 1.51
C HIS A 243 1.79 -2.75 3.02
N ARG A 244 2.06 -1.72 3.83
CA ARG A 244 2.31 -1.86 5.29
C ARG A 244 1.21 -1.29 6.19
N GLY A 245 0.07 -0.96 5.60
CA GLY A 245 -1.08 -0.39 6.31
C GLY A 245 -0.91 1.08 6.69
N THR A 246 -0.04 1.81 5.97
CA THR A 246 0.18 3.24 6.20
C THR A 246 0.42 3.96 4.90
N ASN A 247 -0.01 5.22 4.80
CA ASN A 247 0.09 6.02 3.57
C ASN A 247 1.42 6.80 3.41
N ASN A 248 1.61 7.41 2.23
CA ASN A 248 2.78 8.24 1.90
C ASN A 248 3.02 9.37 2.91
N ALA A 249 1.97 10.02 3.41
CA ALA A 249 2.10 11.09 4.40
C ALA A 249 2.71 10.58 5.73
N PHE A 250 2.30 9.41 6.19
CA PHE A 250 2.90 8.76 7.36
C PHE A 250 4.37 8.41 7.13
N GLN A 251 4.72 7.85 5.96
CA GLN A 251 6.09 7.52 5.59
C GLN A 251 7.00 8.75 5.63
N ALA A 252 6.52 9.90 5.16
CA ALA A 252 7.23 11.18 5.21
C ALA A 252 7.38 11.72 6.64
N LYS A 253 6.29 11.75 7.43
CA LYS A 253 6.31 12.27 8.82
C LYS A 253 7.25 11.48 9.73
N THR A 254 7.32 10.17 9.53
CA THR A 254 8.20 9.27 10.32
C THR A 254 9.65 9.30 9.87
N GLY A 255 9.97 9.92 8.71
CA GLY A 255 11.31 9.81 8.12
C GLY A 255 11.70 8.37 7.84
N SER A 256 10.73 7.55 7.44
CA SER A 256 10.88 6.12 7.18
C SER A 256 12.00 5.82 6.19
N ALA A 257 12.58 4.62 6.30
CA ALA A 257 13.58 4.12 5.36
C ALA A 257 13.12 4.20 3.89
N LEU A 258 11.84 3.92 3.60
CA LEU A 258 11.26 4.04 2.26
C LEU A 258 11.21 5.49 1.77
N SER A 259 10.80 6.43 2.62
CA SER A 259 10.76 7.86 2.27
C SER A 259 12.14 8.44 1.98
N LEU A 260 13.19 7.92 2.61
CA LEU A 260 14.57 8.34 2.33
C LEU A 260 15.09 7.76 1.02
N LEU A 261 14.70 6.52 0.70
CA LEU A 261 15.14 5.84 -0.52
C LEU A 261 14.47 6.41 -1.77
N TYR A 262 13.15 6.66 -1.70
CA TYR A 262 12.36 7.07 -2.86
C TYR A 262 12.02 8.56 -2.87
N GLY A 263 12.32 9.28 -1.80
CA GLY A 263 11.79 10.62 -1.58
C GLY A 263 10.35 10.58 -1.07
N THR A 264 9.71 11.75 -1.02
CA THR A 264 8.37 11.94 -0.42
C THR A 264 7.23 12.02 -1.44
N SER A 265 7.51 11.83 -2.73
CA SER A 265 6.52 11.80 -3.80
C SER A 265 6.35 10.36 -4.27
N ALA A 266 5.11 9.84 -4.25
CA ALA A 266 4.78 8.49 -4.65
C ALA A 266 5.70 7.40 -4.02
N THR A 267 6.05 7.58 -2.74
CA THR A 267 7.05 6.76 -2.02
C THR A 267 6.70 5.27 -2.08
N LEU A 268 5.45 4.94 -1.77
CA LEU A 268 4.96 3.57 -1.72
C LEU A 268 4.79 2.99 -3.13
N GLU A 269 4.28 3.77 -4.08
CA GLU A 269 4.09 3.33 -5.47
C GLU A 269 5.43 3.00 -6.14
N HIS A 270 6.49 3.77 -5.84
CA HIS A 270 7.85 3.44 -6.23
C HIS A 270 8.36 2.13 -5.58
N HIS A 271 8.03 1.91 -4.31
CA HIS A 271 8.34 0.65 -3.62
C HIS A 271 7.63 -0.55 -4.27
N HIS A 272 6.32 -0.44 -4.52
CA HIS A 272 5.51 -1.47 -5.15
C HIS A 272 6.05 -1.85 -6.54
N PHE A 273 6.38 -0.85 -7.37
CA PHE A 273 7.00 -1.08 -8.67
C PHE A 273 8.34 -1.82 -8.56
N ASN A 274 9.24 -1.36 -7.69
CA ASN A 274 10.55 -2.00 -7.53
C ASN A 274 10.43 -3.43 -6.97
N HIS A 275 9.45 -3.68 -6.10
CA HIS A 275 9.17 -5.02 -5.63
C HIS A 275 8.66 -5.92 -6.76
N ALA A 276 7.76 -5.42 -7.61
CA ALA A 276 7.30 -6.14 -8.80
C ALA A 276 8.48 -6.49 -9.74
N VAL A 277 9.39 -5.55 -9.99
CA VAL A 277 10.61 -5.75 -10.77
C VAL A 277 11.46 -6.86 -10.17
N MET A 278 11.67 -6.85 -8.85
CA MET A 278 12.48 -7.86 -8.17
C MET A 278 11.87 -9.28 -8.28
N ILE A 279 10.53 -9.40 -8.21
CA ILE A 279 9.85 -10.68 -8.47
C ILE A 279 10.06 -11.10 -9.92
N LEU A 280 9.87 -10.20 -10.89
CA LEU A 280 10.06 -10.49 -12.32
C LEU A 280 11.50 -10.89 -12.67
N GLN A 281 12.50 -10.35 -11.96
CA GLN A 281 13.92 -10.69 -12.13
C GLN A 281 14.33 -11.99 -11.42
N SER A 282 13.46 -12.55 -10.58
CA SER A 282 13.73 -13.82 -9.91
C SER A 282 13.68 -14.98 -10.91
N GLU A 283 14.54 -15.99 -10.72
CA GLU A 283 14.65 -17.13 -11.62
C GLU A 283 13.27 -17.78 -11.85
N GLY A 284 12.89 -17.93 -13.13
CA GLY A 284 11.66 -18.58 -13.51
C GLY A 284 10.37 -17.83 -13.14
N HIS A 285 10.42 -16.53 -12.87
CA HIS A 285 9.24 -15.68 -12.63
C HIS A 285 9.05 -14.61 -13.71
N ASN A 286 10.00 -14.48 -14.65
CA ASN A 286 9.94 -13.48 -15.70
C ASN A 286 8.90 -13.84 -16.76
N ILE A 287 7.65 -13.39 -16.57
CA ILE A 287 6.57 -13.55 -17.55
C ILE A 287 6.79 -12.76 -18.85
N PHE A 288 7.85 -11.93 -18.93
CA PHE A 288 8.24 -11.14 -20.09
C PHE A 288 9.49 -11.69 -20.80
N SER A 289 9.92 -12.91 -20.48
CA SER A 289 11.18 -13.50 -20.96
C SER A 289 11.28 -13.61 -22.48
N ASN A 290 10.15 -13.66 -23.18
CA ASN A 290 10.08 -13.82 -24.64
C ASN A 290 9.96 -12.50 -25.41
N LEU A 291 9.99 -11.35 -24.72
CA LEU A 291 10.00 -10.03 -25.35
C LEU A 291 11.40 -9.69 -25.88
N SER A 292 11.46 -8.90 -26.95
CA SER A 292 12.69 -8.23 -27.35
C SER A 292 13.11 -7.19 -26.29
N SER A 293 14.37 -6.76 -26.31
CA SER A 293 14.87 -5.75 -25.37
C SER A 293 14.09 -4.43 -25.43
N GLN A 294 13.65 -4.02 -26.63
CA GLN A 294 12.86 -2.81 -26.81
C GLN A 294 11.45 -2.98 -26.23
N GLU A 295 10.75 -4.06 -26.58
CA GLU A 295 9.41 -4.36 -26.04
C GLU A 295 9.42 -4.49 -24.52
N TYR A 296 10.44 -5.15 -23.96
CA TYR A 296 10.63 -5.24 -22.53
C TYR A 296 10.80 -3.85 -21.90
N SER A 297 11.65 -3.00 -22.45
CA SER A 297 11.85 -1.63 -21.95
C SER A 297 10.55 -0.82 -21.98
N ASP A 298 9.82 -0.87 -23.09
CA ASP A 298 8.56 -0.15 -23.27
C ASP A 298 7.49 -0.66 -22.29
N LEU A 299 7.38 -1.98 -22.13
CA LEU A 299 6.47 -2.60 -21.17
C LEU A 299 6.83 -2.20 -19.74
N MET A 300 8.10 -2.23 -19.36
CA MET A 300 8.53 -1.84 -18.00
C MET A 300 8.22 -0.37 -17.70
N GLN A 301 8.31 0.51 -18.70
CA GLN A 301 7.88 1.91 -18.57
C GLN A 301 6.37 2.01 -18.37
N LEU A 302 5.57 1.28 -19.14
CA LEU A 302 4.12 1.23 -19.00
C LEU A 302 3.68 0.65 -17.65
N LEU A 303 4.35 -0.40 -17.17
CA LEU A 303 4.10 -1.00 -15.87
C LEU A 303 4.39 0.01 -14.74
N LYS A 304 5.53 0.70 -14.82
CA LYS A 304 5.86 1.78 -13.87
C LYS A 304 4.81 2.86 -13.86
N GLN A 305 4.39 3.34 -15.02
CA GLN A 305 3.35 4.37 -15.14
C GLN A 305 2.01 3.89 -14.58
N SER A 306 1.67 2.62 -14.80
CA SER A 306 0.43 2.03 -14.31
C SER A 306 0.41 1.98 -12.79
N ILE A 307 1.50 1.54 -12.15
CA ILE A 307 1.59 1.51 -10.67
C ILE A 307 1.65 2.93 -10.10
N LEU A 308 2.44 3.86 -10.66
CA LEU A 308 2.48 5.24 -10.16
C LEU A 308 1.15 5.99 -10.31
N ALA A 309 0.27 5.58 -11.23
CA ALA A 309 -1.05 6.18 -11.42
C ALA A 309 -2.05 5.86 -10.30
N THR A 310 -1.73 4.96 -9.36
CA THR A 310 -2.57 4.73 -8.17
C THR A 310 -2.36 5.80 -7.11
N ASP A 311 -1.28 6.61 -7.17
CA ASP A 311 -1.13 7.77 -6.29
C ASP A 311 -2.19 8.83 -6.64
N LEU A 312 -3.07 9.14 -5.68
CA LEU A 312 -4.12 10.13 -5.85
C LEU A 312 -3.58 11.53 -6.15
N THR A 313 -2.35 11.87 -5.72
CA THR A 313 -1.72 13.15 -6.11
C THR A 313 -1.59 13.24 -7.64
N LEU A 314 -1.12 12.17 -8.29
CA LEU A 314 -0.99 12.11 -9.74
C LEU A 314 -2.36 12.07 -10.44
N TYR A 315 -3.38 11.46 -9.82
CA TYR A 315 -4.76 11.58 -10.28
C TYR A 315 -5.22 13.04 -10.30
N PHE A 316 -5.05 13.79 -9.21
CA PHE A 316 -5.48 15.19 -9.14
C PHE A 316 -4.76 16.11 -10.15
N GLU A 317 -3.48 15.85 -10.40
CA GLU A 317 -2.69 16.56 -11.41
C GLU A 317 -3.23 16.32 -12.83
N ASN A 318 -3.66 15.09 -13.13
CA ASN A 318 -4.07 14.69 -14.49
C ASN A 318 -5.57 14.77 -14.76
N ARG A 319 -6.43 14.70 -13.72
CA ARG A 319 -7.88 14.52 -13.90
C ARG A 319 -8.53 15.64 -14.68
N ASN A 320 -8.09 16.89 -14.50
CA ASN A 320 -8.69 18.04 -15.18
C ASN A 320 -8.44 17.97 -16.69
N ALA A 321 -7.23 17.60 -17.10
CA ALA A 321 -6.90 17.41 -18.51
C ALA A 321 -7.73 16.29 -19.13
N PHE A 322 -7.93 15.18 -18.41
CA PHE A 322 -8.79 14.08 -18.87
C PHE A 322 -10.27 14.50 -18.95
N PHE A 323 -10.79 15.20 -17.93
CA PHE A 323 -12.19 15.65 -17.91
C PHE A 323 -12.47 16.64 -19.03
N GLU A 324 -11.54 17.56 -19.30
CA GLU A 324 -11.63 18.49 -20.42
C GLU A 324 -11.61 17.75 -21.76
N LEU A 325 -10.66 16.81 -21.95
CA LEU A 325 -10.55 16.00 -23.15
C LEU A 325 -11.85 15.22 -23.46
N VAL A 326 -12.45 14.59 -22.45
CA VAL A 326 -13.70 13.84 -22.60
C VAL A 326 -14.89 14.76 -22.81
N SER A 327 -15.01 15.84 -22.04
CA SER A 327 -16.16 16.77 -22.15
C SER A 327 -16.24 17.46 -23.51
N LYS A 328 -15.10 17.72 -24.16
CA LYS A 328 -15.04 18.29 -25.51
C LYS A 328 -15.14 17.25 -26.63
N GLY A 329 -15.03 15.96 -26.31
CA GLY A 329 -14.98 14.89 -27.31
C GLY A 329 -13.71 14.92 -28.18
N GLU A 330 -12.61 15.47 -27.65
CA GLU A 330 -11.35 15.69 -28.38
C GLU A 330 -10.38 14.49 -28.27
N TYR A 331 -10.80 13.40 -27.62
CA TYR A 331 -9.99 12.19 -27.49
C TYR A 331 -9.73 11.53 -28.85
N ASN A 332 -8.55 10.93 -28.98
CA ASN A 332 -8.12 10.22 -30.18
C ASN A 332 -7.17 9.10 -29.75
N TRP A 333 -7.62 7.86 -29.90
CA TRP A 333 -6.89 6.69 -29.41
C TRP A 333 -5.67 6.32 -30.24
N ASN A 334 -5.43 6.98 -31.38
CA ASN A 334 -4.14 6.90 -32.07
C ASN A 334 -3.06 7.76 -31.40
N VAL A 335 -3.44 8.73 -30.56
CA VAL A 335 -2.53 9.62 -29.86
C VAL A 335 -2.12 8.99 -28.52
N LYS A 336 -0.81 8.73 -28.35
CA LYS A 336 -0.27 8.09 -27.16
C LYS A 336 -0.64 8.81 -25.86
N THR A 337 -0.55 10.14 -25.83
CA THR A 337 -0.86 10.93 -24.61
C THR A 337 -2.32 10.82 -24.19
N HIS A 338 -3.25 10.70 -25.14
CA HIS A 338 -4.67 10.48 -24.83
C HIS A 338 -4.89 9.09 -24.24
N ARG A 339 -4.22 8.06 -24.78
CA ARG A 339 -4.24 6.71 -24.21
C ARG A 339 -3.56 6.66 -22.83
N ASP A 340 -2.47 7.39 -22.63
CA ASP A 340 -1.78 7.49 -21.33
C ASP A 340 -2.71 8.10 -20.26
N LEU A 341 -3.41 9.20 -20.55
CA LEU A 341 -4.40 9.78 -19.65
C LEU A 341 -5.55 8.80 -19.36
N CYS A 342 -6.10 8.17 -20.40
CA CYS A 342 -7.18 7.18 -20.23
C CYS A 342 -6.71 6.00 -19.36
N ARG A 343 -5.52 5.45 -19.63
CA ARG A 343 -4.92 4.36 -18.86
C ARG A 343 -4.77 4.71 -17.38
N SER A 344 -4.22 5.89 -17.07
CA SER A 344 -4.08 6.35 -15.69
C SER A 344 -5.43 6.46 -14.99
N MET A 345 -6.44 7.02 -15.65
CA MET A 345 -7.79 7.16 -15.09
C MET A 345 -8.49 5.82 -14.90
N LEU A 346 -8.29 4.85 -15.81
CA LEU A 346 -8.79 3.48 -15.64
C LEU A 346 -8.12 2.79 -14.45
N MET A 347 -6.82 2.96 -14.25
CA MET A 347 -6.13 2.42 -13.08
C MET A 347 -6.70 2.99 -11.79
N THR A 348 -6.79 4.33 -11.67
CA THR A 348 -7.39 4.98 -10.50
C THR A 348 -8.84 4.52 -10.30
N ALA A 349 -9.64 4.42 -11.35
CA ALA A 349 -11.02 3.95 -11.23
C ALA A 349 -11.07 2.54 -10.65
N CYS A 350 -10.25 1.62 -11.16
CA CYS A 350 -10.21 0.24 -10.68
C CYS A 350 -9.72 0.13 -9.23
N ASP A 351 -8.74 0.93 -8.84
CA ASP A 351 -8.25 1.00 -7.46
C ASP A 351 -9.34 1.47 -6.48
N LEU A 352 -10.14 2.44 -6.91
CA LEU A 352 -11.31 2.92 -6.16
C LEU A 352 -12.57 2.05 -6.38
N GLY A 353 -12.46 0.93 -7.09
CA GLY A 353 -13.58 0.16 -7.63
C GLY A 353 -14.58 -0.37 -6.61
N ALA A 354 -14.19 -0.47 -5.33
CA ALA A 354 -15.07 -0.91 -4.25
C ALA A 354 -16.32 -0.03 -4.06
N VAL A 355 -16.25 1.25 -4.42
CA VAL A 355 -17.40 2.19 -4.37
C VAL A 355 -18.51 1.82 -5.36
N THR A 356 -18.17 1.05 -6.40
CA THR A 356 -19.07 0.66 -7.49
C THR A 356 -19.69 -0.72 -7.31
N LYS A 357 -19.50 -1.33 -6.13
CA LYS A 357 -20.02 -2.65 -5.80
C LYS A 357 -21.36 -2.55 -5.08
N PRO A 358 -22.20 -3.61 -5.07
CA PRO A 358 -23.40 -3.64 -4.26
C PRO A 358 -23.14 -3.25 -2.80
N TRP A 359 -24.12 -2.58 -2.18
CA TRP A 359 -23.99 -1.97 -0.85
C TRP A 359 -23.35 -2.84 0.22
N GLU A 360 -23.75 -4.11 0.34
CA GLU A 360 -23.21 -5.00 1.38
C GLU A 360 -21.70 -5.22 1.25
N ILE A 361 -21.20 -5.22 0.00
CA ILE A 361 -19.78 -5.33 -0.31
C ILE A 361 -19.11 -3.99 -0.09
N SER A 362 -19.64 -2.92 -0.70
CA SER A 362 -19.07 -1.57 -0.62
C SER A 362 -18.95 -1.06 0.82
N ARG A 363 -19.99 -1.25 1.65
CA ARG A 363 -19.97 -0.91 3.08
C ARG A 363 -18.90 -1.68 3.84
N LYS A 364 -18.81 -2.99 3.63
CA LYS A 364 -17.81 -3.83 4.32
C LYS A 364 -16.39 -3.44 3.93
N VAL A 365 -16.14 -3.11 2.66
CA VAL A 365 -14.84 -2.60 2.23
C VAL A 365 -14.54 -1.25 2.88
N ALA A 366 -15.49 -0.31 2.91
CA ALA A 366 -15.31 0.98 3.58
C ALA A 366 -14.95 0.80 5.08
N GLU A 367 -15.56 -0.16 5.76
CA GLU A 367 -15.22 -0.51 7.16
C GLU A 367 -13.79 -1.06 7.30
N LEU A 368 -13.33 -1.90 6.37
CA LEU A 368 -11.96 -2.44 6.36
C LEU A 368 -10.91 -1.34 6.13
N VAL A 369 -11.12 -0.48 5.13
CA VAL A 369 -10.26 0.68 4.83
C VAL A 369 -10.17 1.60 6.05
N THR A 370 -11.33 1.93 6.64
CA THR A 370 -11.40 2.81 7.81
C THR A 370 -10.70 2.19 9.02
N SER A 371 -10.84 0.88 9.23
CA SER A 371 -10.16 0.18 10.31
C SER A 371 -8.63 0.23 10.14
N GLU A 372 -8.13 0.14 8.91
CA GLU A 372 -6.71 0.31 8.62
C GLU A 372 -6.24 1.75 8.89
N PHE A 373 -7.03 2.76 8.51
CA PHE A 373 -6.74 4.16 8.87
C PHE A 373 -6.74 4.37 10.38
N PHE A 374 -7.60 3.70 11.13
CA PHE A 374 -7.58 3.76 12.59
C PHE A 374 -6.33 3.11 13.20
N GLU A 375 -5.78 2.06 12.60
CA GLU A 375 -4.48 1.51 13.03
C GLU A 375 -3.35 2.52 12.76
N GLN A 376 -3.36 3.19 11.61
CA GLN A 376 -2.41 4.27 11.34
C GLN A 376 -2.56 5.44 12.32
N GLY A 377 -3.78 5.89 12.61
CA GLY A 377 -4.02 7.01 13.52
C GLY A 377 -3.58 6.73 14.96
N ASP A 378 -3.75 5.51 15.44
CA ASP A 378 -3.22 5.08 16.74
C ASP A 378 -1.68 5.16 16.78
N ARG A 379 -1.02 4.82 15.67
CA ARG A 379 0.43 4.95 15.53
C ARG A 379 0.86 6.40 15.46
N GLU A 380 0.18 7.26 14.70
CA GLU A 380 0.45 8.71 14.70
C GLU A 380 0.34 9.31 16.10
N ARG A 381 -0.66 8.88 16.89
CA ARG A 381 -0.85 9.33 18.27
C ARG A 381 0.24 8.83 19.21
N SER A 382 0.56 7.54 19.15
CA SER A 382 1.50 6.91 20.09
C SER A 382 2.97 7.19 19.76
N GLU A 383 3.35 7.10 18.48
CA GLU A 383 4.72 7.23 17.99
C GLU A 383 5.11 8.70 17.74
N LEU A 384 4.22 9.50 17.13
CA LEU A 384 4.52 10.87 16.71
C LEU A 384 3.93 11.95 17.63
N LYS A 385 3.12 11.55 18.63
CA LYS A 385 2.40 12.47 19.53
C LYS A 385 1.52 13.49 18.78
N LEU A 386 1.00 13.09 17.62
CA LEU A 386 0.10 13.90 16.81
C LEU A 386 -1.36 13.58 17.15
N THR A 387 -2.23 14.57 16.93
CA THR A 387 -3.68 14.34 16.92
C THR A 387 -4.09 13.89 15.51
N PRO A 388 -4.58 12.66 15.32
CA PRO A 388 -5.03 12.20 14.01
C PRO A 388 -6.23 13.01 13.50
N SER A 389 -6.39 13.14 12.18
CA SER A 389 -7.60 13.71 11.61
C SER A 389 -8.79 12.74 11.74
N ALA A 390 -10.01 13.23 11.47
CA ALA A 390 -11.26 12.48 11.68
C ALA A 390 -11.23 11.05 11.11
N ILE A 391 -10.78 10.91 9.85
CA ILE A 391 -10.76 9.64 9.13
C ILE A 391 -9.76 8.63 9.71
N PHE A 392 -8.77 9.08 10.50
CA PHE A 392 -7.80 8.23 11.20
C PHE A 392 -8.10 8.08 12.69
N ASP A 393 -9.11 8.76 13.25
CA ASP A 393 -9.44 8.68 14.68
C ASP A 393 -10.61 7.73 14.95
N ARG A 394 -10.32 6.57 15.55
CA ARG A 394 -11.35 5.58 15.93
C ARG A 394 -12.41 6.11 16.89
N ASN A 395 -12.13 7.17 17.65
CA ASN A 395 -13.09 7.81 18.54
C ASN A 395 -14.13 8.65 17.79
N ARG A 396 -13.88 8.94 16.50
CA ARG A 396 -14.76 9.70 15.59
C ARG A 396 -15.37 8.78 14.53
N LYS A 397 -15.46 7.47 14.81
CA LYS A 397 -16.02 6.48 13.89
C LYS A 397 -17.46 6.80 13.46
N ASP A 398 -18.22 7.47 14.31
CA ASP A 398 -19.57 7.92 13.99
C ASP A 398 -19.61 8.92 12.81
N GLU A 399 -18.51 9.62 12.52
CA GLU A 399 -18.38 10.53 11.37
C GLU A 399 -18.24 9.83 10.01
N LEU A 400 -18.01 8.51 10.00
CA LEU A 400 -17.75 7.75 8.77
C LEU A 400 -18.78 7.99 7.65
N PRO A 401 -20.11 8.02 7.91
CA PRO A 401 -21.08 8.28 6.85
C PRO A 401 -20.88 9.62 6.14
N GLY A 402 -20.57 10.70 6.88
CA GLY A 402 -20.28 12.01 6.30
C GLY A 402 -18.99 12.00 5.49
N LEU A 403 -17.93 11.38 6.01
CA LEU A 403 -16.65 11.25 5.32
C LEU A 403 -16.76 10.43 4.03
N GLN A 404 -17.61 9.40 4.00
CA GLN A 404 -17.88 8.62 2.78
C GLN A 404 -18.62 9.45 1.73
N LEU A 405 -19.56 10.32 2.12
CA LEU A 405 -20.21 11.23 1.17
C LEU A 405 -19.21 12.20 0.53
N GLU A 406 -18.32 12.80 1.33
CA GLU A 406 -17.26 13.69 0.82
C GLU A 406 -16.32 12.95 -0.15
N TRP A 407 -15.95 11.73 0.19
CA TRP A 407 -15.12 10.86 -0.66
C TRP A 407 -15.80 10.51 -1.99
N ILE A 408 -17.07 10.12 -1.93
CA ILE A 408 -17.87 9.77 -3.12
C ILE A 408 -18.02 10.99 -4.02
N ASP A 409 -18.46 12.12 -3.47
CA ASP A 409 -18.79 13.33 -4.23
C ASP A 409 -17.55 14.05 -4.75
N GLY A 410 -16.45 14.05 -3.98
CA GLY A 410 -15.23 14.78 -4.33
C GLY A 410 -14.31 14.05 -5.30
N ILE A 411 -14.33 12.71 -5.30
CA ILE A 411 -13.32 11.89 -5.99
C ILE A 411 -13.97 10.83 -6.88
N CYS A 412 -14.87 10.00 -6.35
CA CYS A 412 -15.39 8.84 -7.07
C CYS A 412 -16.37 9.22 -8.18
N SER A 413 -17.47 9.91 -7.84
CA SER A 413 -18.53 10.27 -8.80
C SER A 413 -18.00 11.05 -10.00
N PRO A 414 -17.16 12.11 -9.85
CA PRO A 414 -16.66 12.86 -11.00
C PRO A 414 -15.85 12.01 -12.00
N LEU A 415 -15.06 11.06 -11.49
CA LEU A 415 -14.26 10.16 -12.31
C LEU A 415 -15.17 9.20 -13.11
N TYR A 416 -16.08 8.51 -12.43
CA TYR A 416 -16.95 7.53 -13.06
C TYR A 416 -17.98 8.15 -14.00
N GLU A 417 -18.56 9.30 -13.66
CA GLU A 417 -19.44 10.05 -14.56
C GLU A 417 -18.72 10.50 -15.83
N THR A 418 -17.45 10.87 -15.72
CA THR A 418 -16.63 11.19 -16.89
C THR A 418 -16.33 9.94 -17.73
N LEU A 419 -16.01 8.82 -17.09
CA LEU A 419 -15.79 7.55 -17.79
C LEU A 419 -17.07 7.05 -18.51
N VAL A 420 -18.25 7.29 -17.95
CA VAL A 420 -19.53 7.00 -18.62
C VAL A 420 -19.75 7.83 -19.88
N LYS A 421 -19.36 9.12 -19.86
CA LYS A 421 -19.41 9.96 -21.07
C LYS A 421 -18.51 9.41 -22.18
N LEU A 422 -17.39 8.81 -21.80
CA LEU A 422 -16.48 8.14 -22.73
C LEU A 422 -17.05 6.81 -23.23
N ASN A 423 -17.66 6.04 -22.33
CA ASN A 423 -18.19 4.71 -22.60
C ASN A 423 -19.45 4.41 -21.78
N PRO A 424 -20.65 4.50 -22.39
CA PRO A 424 -21.92 4.29 -21.70
C PRO A 424 -22.10 2.91 -21.06
N LYS A 425 -21.30 1.91 -21.45
CA LYS A 425 -21.34 0.57 -20.84
C LYS A 425 -20.93 0.57 -19.36
N LEU A 426 -20.29 1.65 -18.88
CA LEU A 426 -19.94 1.84 -17.48
C LEU A 426 -21.09 2.43 -16.63
N GLN A 427 -22.24 2.77 -17.22
CA GLN A 427 -23.39 3.33 -16.49
C GLN A 427 -23.78 2.52 -15.24
N PRO A 428 -23.81 1.16 -15.27
CA PRO A 428 -24.15 0.38 -14.08
C PRO A 428 -23.23 0.63 -12.87
N MET A 429 -21.98 1.04 -13.08
CA MET A 429 -21.07 1.39 -11.99
C MET A 429 -21.45 2.72 -11.33
N VAL A 430 -21.88 3.71 -12.13
CA VAL A 430 -22.40 5.01 -11.62
C VAL A 430 -23.72 4.81 -10.89
N ASP A 431 -24.61 3.96 -11.40
CA ASP A 431 -25.89 3.65 -10.75
C ASP A 431 -25.64 3.08 -9.34
N LEU A 432 -24.69 2.15 -9.19
CA LEU A 432 -24.29 1.60 -7.90
C LEU A 432 -23.63 2.64 -6.98
N ILE A 433 -22.83 3.57 -7.51
CA ILE A 433 -22.30 4.70 -6.73
C ILE A 433 -23.45 5.53 -6.15
N GLN A 434 -24.45 5.87 -6.97
CA GLN A 434 -25.61 6.67 -6.55
C GLN A 434 -26.44 5.94 -5.49
N GLU A 435 -26.69 4.64 -5.66
CA GLU A 435 -27.35 3.81 -4.66
C GLU A 435 -26.59 3.76 -3.33
N ASN A 436 -25.27 3.55 -3.38
CA ASN A 436 -24.42 3.52 -2.19
C ASN A 436 -24.38 4.89 -1.49
N ARG A 437 -24.27 5.96 -2.26
CA ARG A 437 -24.31 7.34 -1.75
C ARG A 437 -25.61 7.61 -1.01
N ALA A 438 -26.75 7.22 -1.57
CA ALA A 438 -28.06 7.42 -0.93
C ALA A 438 -28.16 6.72 0.44
N LYS A 439 -27.59 5.51 0.56
CA LYS A 439 -27.54 4.77 1.82
C LYS A 439 -26.60 5.40 2.84
N TRP A 440 -25.42 5.89 2.41
CA TRP A 440 -24.55 6.69 3.28
C TRP A 440 -25.22 7.97 3.77
N GLU A 441 -26.02 8.61 2.91
CA GLU A 441 -26.76 9.82 3.27
C GLU A 441 -27.84 9.54 4.32
N GLU A 442 -28.53 8.41 4.22
CA GLU A 442 -29.47 7.94 5.24
C GLU A 442 -28.78 7.74 6.60
N LEU A 443 -27.65 7.03 6.63
CA LEU A 443 -26.86 6.82 7.84
C LEU A 443 -26.34 8.13 8.43
N ASN A 444 -25.92 9.08 7.59
CA ASN A 444 -25.45 10.39 8.05
C ASN A 444 -26.59 11.21 8.67
N ARG A 445 -27.79 11.19 8.08
CA ARG A 445 -28.99 11.84 8.64
C ARG A 445 -29.45 11.20 9.94
N GLU A 446 -29.35 9.88 10.08
CA GLU A 446 -29.62 9.19 11.35
C GLU A 446 -28.67 9.65 12.46
N ARG A 447 -27.37 9.70 12.15
CA ARG A 447 -26.36 10.20 13.08
C ARG A 447 -26.62 11.64 13.53
N GLN A 448 -26.91 12.54 12.60
CA GLN A 448 -27.22 13.95 12.89
C GLN A 448 -28.43 14.08 13.82
N ARG A 449 -29.51 13.34 13.55
CA ARG A 449 -30.71 13.31 14.42
C ARG A 449 -30.39 12.81 15.84
N CYS A 450 -29.55 11.79 15.98
CA CYS A 450 -29.13 11.31 17.29
C CYS A 450 -28.32 12.35 18.06
N GLN A 451 -27.43 13.10 17.39
CA GLN A 451 -26.65 14.17 18.02
C GLN A 451 -27.54 15.34 18.50
N GLU A 452 -28.48 15.79 17.67
CA GLU A 452 -29.45 16.85 18.04
C GLU A 452 -30.32 16.45 19.24
N SER A 453 -30.67 15.16 19.36
CA SER A 453 -31.45 14.66 20.51
C SER A 453 -30.66 14.56 21.81
N MET A 454 -29.32 14.60 21.75
CA MET A 454 -28.41 14.49 22.89
C MET A 454 -27.90 15.85 23.41
N GLU A 455 -28.09 16.94 22.66
CA GLU A 455 -27.80 18.28 23.16
C GLU A 455 -28.84 18.71 24.22
N PRO A 456 -28.44 19.06 25.45
CA PRO A 456 -29.38 19.52 26.46
C PRO A 456 -29.97 20.86 26.02
N ILE A 457 -31.30 20.99 26.07
CA ILE A 457 -32.03 22.26 25.93
C ILE A 457 -31.52 23.24 27.00
N SER A 458 -30.50 24.01 26.65
CA SER A 458 -29.91 25.04 27.50
C SER A 458 -30.48 26.40 27.07
N ASN A 459 -31.35 26.92 27.94
CA ASN A 459 -31.85 28.29 28.03
C ASN A 459 -32.90 28.75 27.02
N GLY A 460 -34.15 28.53 27.41
CA GLY A 460 -35.29 29.33 26.96
C GLY A 460 -36.36 29.39 28.04
N ASP A 461 -36.03 29.94 29.22
CA ASP A 461 -37.04 30.50 30.13
C ASP A 461 -36.39 31.24 31.32
N LYS A 462 -36.25 32.57 31.20
CA LYS A 462 -36.39 33.50 32.33
C LYS A 462 -36.97 34.85 31.88
N ASN A 463 -38.24 35.01 32.22
CA ASN A 463 -38.95 36.23 32.64
C ASN A 463 -39.34 37.29 31.62
N ALA A 464 -40.63 37.27 31.30
CA ALA A 464 -41.45 38.47 31.15
C ALA A 464 -41.74 39.08 32.53
N THR A 465 -41.40 40.36 32.74
CA THR A 465 -42.27 41.36 33.40
C THR A 465 -41.75 42.79 33.18
N ALA A 466 -42.68 43.60 32.70
CA ALA A 466 -42.75 45.03 32.45
C ALA A 466 -42.04 46.05 33.37
N THR A 467 -41.68 47.17 32.71
CA THR A 467 -41.87 48.59 33.09
C THR A 467 -40.85 49.41 33.93
N VAL A 468 -40.28 50.41 33.23
CA VAL A 468 -40.21 51.88 33.54
C VAL A 468 -38.91 52.48 34.13
N ALA A 469 -38.44 53.49 33.37
CA ALA A 469 -37.70 54.72 33.71
C ALA A 469 -36.17 54.70 33.95
N GLY A 470 -35.49 55.52 33.12
CA GLY A 470 -34.75 56.68 33.66
C GLY A 470 -33.21 56.63 33.65
N SER A 471 -32.63 57.28 32.64
CA SER A 471 -31.50 58.23 32.71
C SER A 471 -30.29 57.98 33.63
N GLY A 472 -29.08 58.12 33.08
CA GLY A 472 -27.95 58.66 33.83
C GLY A 472 -26.57 58.19 33.38
N ASP A 473 -25.85 59.08 32.67
CA ASP A 473 -24.40 59.07 32.52
C ASP A 473 -23.65 58.91 33.86
N SER A 474 -22.50 58.24 33.84
CA SER A 474 -21.17 58.84 34.07
C SER A 474 -20.13 57.86 34.62
N ASN A 475 -19.03 57.77 33.86
CA ASN A 475 -17.62 57.88 34.28
C ASN A 475 -17.17 57.45 35.68
N GLY A 476 -16.10 56.64 35.73
CA GLY A 476 -15.20 56.59 36.89
C GLY A 476 -14.38 55.30 36.98
N GLY A 477 -13.13 55.33 36.49
CA GLY A 477 -12.18 54.24 36.65
C GLY A 477 -11.52 54.20 38.05
N ALA A 478 -10.93 53.05 38.39
CA ALA A 478 -9.68 52.90 39.15
C ALA A 478 -9.42 51.41 39.54
N THR A 479 -8.38 50.84 38.94
CA THR A 479 -7.26 50.06 39.52
C THR A 479 -7.40 49.09 40.73
N CYS A 480 -6.70 47.95 40.57
CA CYS A 480 -6.08 47.05 41.57
C CYS A 480 -7.05 46.20 42.44
N SER A 481 -6.85 44.90 42.70
CA SER A 481 -5.61 44.14 42.86
C SER A 481 -5.89 42.62 43.04
N LYS A 482 -4.92 41.81 42.57
CA LYS A 482 -4.43 40.48 43.03
C LYS A 482 -5.31 39.50 43.85
N ALA A 483 -5.48 38.29 43.25
CA ALA A 483 -5.20 36.92 43.76
C ALA A 483 -5.99 36.37 44.99
N PRO A 484 -6.02 35.04 45.29
CA PRO A 484 -5.26 33.92 44.70
C PRO A 484 -6.05 32.61 44.38
N LEU A 485 -5.33 31.69 43.72
CA LEU A 485 -5.56 30.24 43.63
C LEU A 485 -5.59 29.56 45.02
N PRO A 486 -6.17 28.35 45.11
CA PRO A 486 -5.64 27.33 46.00
C PRO A 486 -5.18 26.08 45.23
N GLU A 487 -3.88 25.79 45.35
CA GLU A 487 -3.34 24.42 45.38
C GLU A 487 -3.70 23.79 46.74
N ASN A 488 -3.98 22.47 46.76
CA ASN A 488 -3.28 21.48 47.60
C ASN A 488 -4.00 20.12 47.52
N THR A 489 -3.38 19.11 46.90
CA THR A 489 -2.47 18.07 47.46
C THR A 489 -3.21 16.88 48.10
N SER A 490 -2.98 15.69 47.54
CA SER A 490 -2.04 14.70 48.11
C SER A 490 -1.58 13.76 47.00
#